data_AF-A0A0P9DYM4-F1
#
_entry.id   AF-A0A0P9DYM4-F1
#
_cell.length_a   1.000
_cell.length_b   1.000
_cell.length_c   1.000
_cell.angle_alpha   90.00
_cell.angle_beta   90.00
_cell.angle_gamma   90.00
#
_symmetry.space_group_name_H-M   'P 1'
#
loop_
_entity.id
_entity.type
_entity.pdbx_description
1 polymer ?
#
loop_
_entity_poly.entity_id
_entity_poly.type
_entity_poly.pdbx_seq_one_letter_code
_entity_poly.pdbx_strand_id
1 'polypeptide(L)' 'MVKVKRVKDRWRGKDWYVVMSPPYFGGVELGAVPSDAPSKLMGRVIDATLYDITNDFAHQYLKMYFQVTGVEGKSASHHL' A
#
# COMPACT_ATOMS: atom_id res chain seq x y z
N MET A 1 -19.58 39.57 -3.34
CA MET A 1 -18.28 38.94 -3.68
C MET A 1 -18.11 37.65 -2.90
N VAL A 2 -18.34 36.49 -3.52
CA VAL A 2 -18.12 35.19 -2.89
C VAL A 2 -16.65 34.80 -3.12
N LYS A 3 -15.83 34.82 -2.06
CA LYS A 3 -14.49 34.23 -2.10
C LYS A 3 -14.63 32.72 -2.15
N VAL A 4 -14.69 32.16 -3.37
CA VAL A 4 -14.53 30.72 -3.59
C VAL A 4 -13.12 30.38 -3.11
N LYS A 5 -13.03 29.83 -1.90
CA LYS A 5 -11.79 29.34 -1.30
C LYS A 5 -11.29 28.26 -2.25
N ARG A 6 -10.27 28.57 -3.06
CA ARG A 6 -9.59 27.58 -3.92
C ARG A 6 -9.26 26.40 -3.01
N VAL A 7 -10.00 25.31 -3.16
CA VAL A 7 -9.70 24.02 -2.53
C VAL A 7 -8.38 23.62 -3.17
N LYS A 8 -7.29 24.11 -2.58
CA LYS A 8 -5.93 23.84 -3.02
C LYS A 8 -5.81 22.33 -2.99
N ASP A 9 -5.77 21.74 -4.18
CA ASP A 9 -5.60 20.33 -4.47
C ASP A 9 -4.88 19.59 -3.35
N ARG A 10 -5.65 19.00 -2.42
CA ARG A 10 -5.09 18.18 -1.34
C ARG A 10 -4.51 16.86 -1.86
N TRP A 11 -4.60 16.64 -3.16
CA TRP A 11 -4.02 15.51 -3.87
C TRP A 11 -2.56 15.74 -4.28
N ARG A 12 -2.15 16.99 -4.59
CA ARG A 12 -0.79 17.30 -5.10
C ARG A 12 0.34 17.13 -4.08
N GLY A 13 0.03 16.96 -2.79
CA GLY A 13 1.02 16.80 -1.72
C GLY A 13 1.16 15.36 -1.21
N LYS A 14 0.50 14.39 -1.85
CA LYS A 14 0.57 12.98 -1.44
C LYS A 14 1.60 12.26 -2.29
N ASP A 15 2.56 11.63 -1.64
CA ASP A 15 3.44 10.67 -2.27
C ASP A 15 2.70 9.33 -2.43
N TRP A 16 3.03 8.64 -3.51
CA TRP A 16 2.55 7.29 -3.77
C TRP A 16 3.55 6.31 -3.17
N TYR A 17 3.08 5.48 -2.25
CA TYR A 17 3.90 4.46 -1.61
C TYR A 17 3.47 3.10 -2.11
N VAL A 18 4.43 2.35 -2.62
CA VAL A 18 4.23 0.99 -3.08
C VAL A 18 4.34 0.06 -1.88
N VAL A 19 3.31 -0.74 -1.66
CA VAL A 19 3.34 -1.80 -0.66
C VAL A 19 3.74 -3.09 -1.35
N MET A 20 4.87 -3.62 -0.92
CA MET A 20 5.40 -4.89 -1.42
C MET A 20 5.00 -6.02 -0.48
N SER A 21 4.84 -7.21 -1.06
CA SER A 21 4.67 -8.41 -0.28
C SER A 21 5.98 -8.73 0.46
N PRO A 22 5.89 -9.44 1.58
CA PRO A 22 7.07 -9.96 2.26
C PRO A 22 7.97 -10.79 1.33
N PRO A 23 9.30 -10.83 1.58
CA PRO A 23 10.26 -11.47 0.68
C PRO A 23 10.00 -12.97 0.47
N TYR A 24 9.37 -13.65 1.43
CA TYR A 24 9.00 -15.06 1.30
C TYR A 24 7.86 -15.31 0.30
N PHE A 25 7.12 -14.26 -0.08
CA PHE A 25 6.15 -14.25 -1.18
C PHE A 25 6.75 -13.74 -2.50
N GLY A 26 8.07 -13.53 -2.57
CA GLY A 26 8.73 -13.05 -3.79
C GLY A 26 8.75 -11.53 -3.95
N GLY A 27 8.30 -10.75 -2.96
CA GLY A 27 8.40 -9.29 -3.00
C GLY A 27 7.52 -8.64 -4.08
N VAL A 28 6.36 -9.22 -4.34
CA VAL A 28 5.44 -8.74 -5.38
C VAL A 28 4.78 -7.43 -4.96
N GLU A 29 4.41 -6.61 -5.95
CA GLU A 29 3.74 -5.35 -5.70
C GLU A 29 2.26 -5.58 -5.39
N LEU A 30 1.85 -5.40 -4.13
CA LEU A 30 0.47 -5.61 -3.70
C LEU A 30 -0.44 -4.40 -4.00
N GLY A 31 0.15 -3.22 -4.17
CA GLY A 31 -0.57 -2.02 -4.56
C GLY A 31 0.08 -0.72 -4.11
N ALA A 32 -0.40 0.39 -4.67
CA ALA A 32 0.09 1.73 -4.36
C ALA A 32 -0.93 2.51 -3.53
N VAL A 33 -0.44 3.08 -2.43
CA VAL A 33 -1.25 3.80 -1.46
C VAL A 33 -0.81 5.26 -1.40
N PRO A 34 -1.72 6.22 -1.67
CA PRO A 34 -1.39 7.63 -1.54
C PRO A 34 -1.34 8.02 -0.06
N SER A 35 -0.20 8.53 0.38
CA SER A 35 -0.01 9.03 1.72
C SER A 35 0.82 10.31 1.72
N ASP A 36 0.56 11.15 2.70
CA ASP A 36 1.26 12.43 2.89
C ASP A 36 2.48 12.25 3.81
N ALA A 37 2.57 11.13 4.54
CA ALA A 37 3.72 10.79 5.38
C ALA A 37 3.86 9.27 5.52
N PRO A 38 5.09 8.73 5.64
CA PRO A 38 5.32 7.30 5.84
C PRO A 38 4.73 6.80 7.17
N SER A 39 4.75 7.62 8.23
CA SER A 39 4.13 7.28 9.52
C SER A 39 2.60 7.08 9.44
N LYS A 40 1.93 7.64 8.43
CA LYS A 40 0.48 7.45 8.20
C LYS A 40 0.15 6.15 7.44
N LEU A 41 1.17 5.46 6.93
CA LEU A 41 1.01 4.14 6.30
C LEU A 41 1.09 3.02 7.32
N MET A 42 1.85 3.21 8.40
CA MET A 42 1.89 2.30 9.55
C MET A 42 0.47 1.98 10.04
N GLY A 43 0.13 0.70 10.14
CA GLY A 43 -1.18 0.20 10.55
C GLY A 43 -2.23 0.14 9.42
N ARG A 44 -1.91 0.52 8.18
CA ARG A 44 -2.83 0.28 7.05
C ARG A 44 -2.83 -1.18 6.68
N VAL A 45 -4.01 -1.72 6.48
CA VAL A 45 -4.22 -3.09 6.01
C VAL A 45 -4.61 -3.03 4.54
N ILE A 46 -3.93 -3.80 3.71
CA ILE A 46 -4.24 -4.00 2.29
C ILE A 46 -4.67 -5.44 2.12
N ASP A 47 -5.81 -5.66 1.45
CA ASP A 47 -6.20 -6.98 1.01
C ASP A 47 -5.53 -7.31 -0.33
N ALA A 48 -4.94 -8.50 -0.41
CA ALA A 48 -4.44 -9.05 -1.65
C ALA A 48 -4.77 -10.54 -1.73
N THR A 49 -4.77 -11.06 -2.94
CA THR A 49 -5.03 -12.49 -3.17
C THR A 49 -3.73 -13.20 -3.44
N LEU A 50 -3.60 -14.45 -3.00
CA LEU A 50 -2.40 -15.24 -3.31
C LEU A 50 -2.26 -15.47 -4.82
N TYR A 51 -3.36 -15.44 -5.57
CA TYR A 51 -3.34 -15.41 -7.03
C TYR A 51 -2.45 -14.30 -7.61
N ASP A 52 -2.47 -13.10 -7.03
CA ASP A 52 -1.65 -11.97 -7.47
C ASP A 52 -0.14 -12.21 -7.26
N ILE A 53 0.18 -13.08 -6.31
CA ILE A 53 1.55 -13.42 -5.90
C ILE A 53 2.10 -14.62 -6.69
N THR A 54 1.30 -15.69 -6.81
CA THR A 54 1.75 -16.98 -7.39
C THR A 54 1.27 -17.19 -8.82
N ASN A 55 0.35 -16.35 -9.32
CA ASN A 55 -0.31 -16.48 -10.61
C ASN A 55 -0.96 -17.85 -10.85
N ASP A 56 -1.37 -18.51 -9.76
CA ASP A 56 -1.93 -19.86 -9.78
C ASP A 56 -3.44 -19.84 -9.47
N PHE A 57 -4.25 -20.39 -10.38
CA PHE A 57 -5.70 -20.36 -10.31
C PHE A 57 -6.28 -21.13 -9.10
N ALA A 58 -5.55 -22.09 -8.53
CA ALA A 58 -6.02 -22.81 -7.34
C ALA A 58 -6.11 -21.90 -6.11
N HIS A 59 -5.44 -20.74 -6.13
CA HIS A 59 -5.26 -19.87 -4.97
C HIS A 59 -6.12 -18.59 -4.99
N GLN A 60 -7.09 -18.48 -5.91
CA GLN A 60 -8.01 -17.33 -5.95
C GLN A 60 -8.88 -17.18 -4.69
N TYR A 61 -9.11 -18.27 -3.93
CA TYR A 61 -9.94 -18.22 -2.73
C TYR A 61 -9.20 -17.65 -1.50
N LEU A 62 -7.87 -17.56 -1.55
CA LEU A 62 -7.08 -17.16 -0.40
C LEU A 62 -6.87 -15.65 -0.38
N LYS A 63 -7.72 -14.97 0.40
CA LYS A 63 -7.57 -13.55 0.73
C LYS A 63 -6.59 -13.39 1.88
N MET A 64 -5.56 -12.58 1.67
CA MET A 64 -4.56 -12.22 2.65
C MET A 64 -4.71 -10.74 3.00
N TYR A 65 -4.47 -10.43 4.27
CA TYR A 65 -4.48 -9.06 4.77
C TYR A 65 -3.06 -8.68 5.17
N PHE A 66 -2.47 -7.76 4.43
CA PHE A 66 -1.13 -7.28 4.67
C PHE A 66 -1.20 -5.98 5.46
N GLN A 67 -0.77 -6.02 6.72
CA GLN A 67 -0.61 -4.82 7.52
C GLN A 67 0.76 -4.21 7.28
N VAL A 68 0.79 -2.92 6.95
CA VAL A 68 2.03 -2.14 6.88
C VAL A 68 2.50 -1.86 8.31
N THR A 69 3.68 -2.31 8.66
CA THR A 69 4.25 -2.23 10.02
C THR A 69 5.64 -1.60 10.06
N GLY A 70 6.20 -1.34 8.89
CA GLY A 70 7.45 -0.62 8.68
C GLY A 70 7.37 0.02 7.31
N VAL A 71 7.93 1.22 7.17
CA VAL A 71 8.17 1.84 5.86
C VAL A 71 9.66 2.10 5.79
N GLU A 72 10.39 1.15 5.22
CA GLU A 72 11.77 1.35 4.83
C GLU A 72 11.76 2.11 3.50
N GLY A 73 12.65 3.08 3.30
CA GLY A 73 12.53 4.12 2.27
C GLY A 73 12.05 3.59 0.91
N LYS A 74 10.89 4.08 0.43
CA LYS A 74 10.16 3.64 -0.78
C LYS A 74 9.86 2.13 -0.94
N SER A 75 10.32 1.26 -0.05
CA SER A 75 10.08 -0.18 -0.04
C SER A 75 9.99 -0.66 1.41
N ALA A 76 8.78 -0.86 1.89
CA ALA A 76 8.43 -1.21 3.26
C ALA A 76 8.69 -2.69 3.60
N SER A 77 9.79 -3.00 4.30
CA SER A 77 10.11 -4.34 4.83
C SER A 77 9.43 -4.59 6.19
N HIS A 78 8.55 -5.59 6.33
CA HIS A 78 7.99 -6.04 7.62
C HIS A 78 8.64 -7.34 8.10
N HIS A 79 9.10 -7.35 9.37
CA HIS A 79 9.50 -8.53 10.13
C HIS A 79 8.47 -8.81 11.25
N LEU A 80 7.97 -10.06 11.27
CA LEU A 80 7.20 -10.84 12.28
C LEU A 80 6.27 -10.13 13.28
#